data_AF-A0A673U168-F1
#
_entry.id   AF-A0A673U168-F1
#
_cell.length_a   1.000
_cell.length_b   1.000
_cell.length_c   1.000
_cell.angle_alpha   90.00
_cell.angle_beta   90.00
_cell.angle_gamma   90.00
#
_symmetry.space_group_name_H-M   'P 1'
#
loop_
_entity.id
_entity.type
_entity.pdbx_description
1 polymer ?
#
loop_
_entity_poly.entity_id
_entity_poly.type
_entity_poly.pdbx_seq_one_letter_code
_entity_poly.pdbx_strand_id
1 'polypeptide(L)'
;MGEALTVCIAASRHVRRLERGCESLPRPRGHAGISRGHQGHLQTAAPEGGPPGTARSSETAALSAGWLGPPLRACPSPGYQVTGVFMKNWDSRDELGVCTADRDCEDAYRVCRILDIPFHQVSYVREYWNDVFSQVPQDALRRTLFPLGGLTKDFVKKIAAENRLQHVLQKKESMGICFVGKRNFENFILQYLQPRPGRFISIEDNRVLGTHKGWFLYTLGQRAKISGLRERWYVVEKDGAKGDVFVAPHTDHPALYRDLLRTSRVHWITEEPPAALVRDKMMECHFRFRHQMALVPCVLTLNQDGTVWVTAVKAVRALAPGQFAVFYKGDECLGSGKILRLGPSAYVLQKGKSKSRVAIEGPSDGPGSGPGSGPTL
;
A
#
# COMPACT_ATOMS: atom_id res chain seq x y z
N MET A 1 -33.93 3.52 11.99
CA MET A 1 -32.96 4.30 11.19
C MET A 1 -32.17 3.29 10.38
N GLY A 2 -32.28 3.29 9.05
CA GLY A 2 -31.59 2.32 8.21
C GLY A 2 -30.12 2.70 8.10
N GLU A 3 -29.22 1.80 8.49
CA GLU A 3 -27.78 1.97 8.28
C GLU A 3 -27.48 1.76 6.79
N ALA A 4 -26.99 2.80 6.12
CA ALA A 4 -26.50 2.69 4.75
C ALA A 4 -25.08 2.09 4.77
N LEU A 5 -24.92 0.85 4.30
CA LEU A 5 -23.59 0.26 4.04
C LEU A 5 -23.03 0.81 2.73
N THR A 6 -21.75 1.18 2.70
CA THR A 6 -21.10 1.69 1.48
C THR A 6 -20.28 0.60 0.81
N VAL A 7 -20.66 0.16 -0.38
CA VAL A 7 -19.88 -0.78 -1.20
C VAL A 7 -18.76 0.01 -1.88
N CYS A 8 -17.55 -0.01 -1.30
CA CYS A 8 -16.35 0.52 -1.95
C CYS A 8 -15.68 -0.59 -2.77
N ILE A 9 -15.56 -0.37 -4.09
CA ILE A 9 -14.91 -1.34 -4.96
C ILE A 9 -13.49 -0.86 -5.26
N ALA A 10 -12.51 -1.43 -4.57
CA ALA A 10 -11.09 -1.24 -4.84
C ALA A 10 -10.52 -2.47 -5.56
N ALA A 11 -9.92 -2.29 -6.74
CA ALA A 11 -9.27 -3.37 -7.47
C ALA A 11 -7.88 -3.66 -6.87
N SER A 12 -7.70 -4.83 -6.23
CA SER A 12 -6.37 -5.34 -5.86
C SER A 12 -6.06 -6.63 -6.62
N ARG A 13 -4.87 -6.71 -7.24
CA ARG A 13 -4.37 -7.92 -7.90
C ARG A 13 -3.67 -8.82 -6.87
N HIS A 14 -4.24 -9.97 -6.53
CA HIS A 14 -3.56 -11.29 -6.41
C HIS A 14 -4.49 -12.32 -5.73
N VAL A 15 -4.83 -13.40 -6.45
CA VAL A 15 -5.17 -14.70 -5.84
C VAL A 15 -4.15 -15.68 -6.43
N ARG A 16 -3.19 -16.14 -5.61
CA ARG A 16 -2.36 -17.30 -5.96
C ARG A 16 -3.03 -18.55 -5.38
N ARG A 17 -3.25 -19.49 -6.27
CA ARG A 17 -3.68 -20.87 -6.05
C ARG A 17 -2.75 -21.56 -5.04
N LEU A 18 -3.29 -22.02 -3.92
CA LEU A 18 -2.74 -23.09 -3.11
C LEU A 18 -3.77 -24.22 -3.11
N GLU A 19 -3.57 -25.19 -4.00
CA GLU A 19 -4.24 -26.48 -3.93
C GLU A 19 -3.43 -27.40 -3.02
N ARG A 20 -4.08 -27.94 -1.98
CA ARG A 20 -4.15 -29.36 -1.59
C ARG A 20 -4.22 -29.51 -0.07
N GLY A 21 -5.13 -30.39 0.36
CA GLY A 21 -5.19 -30.90 1.73
C GLY A 21 -6.62 -31.05 2.23
N CYS A 22 -7.41 -31.91 1.58
CA CYS A 22 -8.68 -32.37 2.10
C CYS A 22 -8.40 -33.32 3.27
N GLU A 23 -8.84 -32.99 4.48
CA GLU A 23 -9.01 -33.96 5.55
C GLU A 23 -10.19 -33.54 6.45
N SER A 24 -11.00 -34.54 6.75
CA SER A 24 -12.36 -34.51 7.26
C SER A 24 -12.46 -34.60 8.79
N LEU A 25 -13.63 -34.19 9.32
CA LEU A 25 -14.31 -34.57 10.59
C LEU A 25 -14.40 -33.45 11.67
N PRO A 26 -15.33 -33.55 12.66
CA PRO A 26 -16.78 -33.62 12.51
C PRO A 26 -17.55 -32.62 13.44
N ARG A 27 -18.87 -32.51 13.23
CA ARG A 27 -19.82 -31.73 14.05
C ARG A 27 -20.02 -32.32 15.45
N PRO A 28 -20.39 -31.52 16.46
CA PRO A 28 -21.18 -32.01 17.59
C PRO A 28 -22.64 -31.54 17.53
N ARG A 29 -23.54 -32.50 17.82
CA ARG A 29 -24.95 -32.32 18.19
C ARG A 29 -25.03 -31.88 19.65
N GLY A 30 -26.06 -31.11 20.00
CA GLY A 30 -26.25 -30.53 21.33
C GLY A 30 -26.79 -31.47 22.40
N HIS A 31 -26.98 -30.93 23.61
CA HIS A 31 -27.96 -31.39 24.58
C HIS A 31 -28.34 -30.24 25.54
N ALA A 32 -29.60 -30.29 25.98
CA ALA A 32 -30.30 -29.35 26.84
C ALA A 32 -29.92 -29.43 28.33
N GLY A 33 -30.26 -28.37 29.08
CA GLY A 33 -30.24 -28.36 30.56
C GLY A 33 -30.96 -27.13 31.12
N ILE A 34 -32.07 -27.38 31.81
CA ILE A 34 -33.02 -26.45 32.45
C ILE A 34 -32.51 -26.01 33.83
N SER A 35 -32.70 -24.75 34.27
CA SER A 35 -33.19 -24.40 35.63
C SER A 35 -33.60 -22.93 35.79
N ARG A 36 -34.60 -22.74 36.66
CA ARG A 36 -35.45 -21.56 36.91
C ARG A 36 -34.82 -20.50 37.84
N GLY A 37 -35.30 -19.26 37.73
CA GLY A 37 -35.21 -18.20 38.75
C GLY A 37 -36.20 -17.06 38.43
N HIS A 38 -37.15 -16.80 39.32
CA HIS A 38 -38.32 -15.91 39.18
C HIS A 38 -38.07 -14.49 39.73
N GLN A 39 -39.02 -13.57 39.47
CA GLN A 39 -39.25 -12.19 39.99
C GLN A 39 -38.74 -11.04 39.10
N GLY A 40 -39.52 -10.00 38.75
CA GLY A 40 -40.94 -9.70 38.93
C GLY A 40 -41.31 -8.42 38.16
N HIS A 41 -42.53 -8.41 37.63
CA HIS A 41 -43.42 -7.30 37.23
C HIS A 41 -42.88 -5.89 36.89
N LEU A 42 -43.18 -5.42 35.67
CA LEU A 42 -44.22 -4.39 35.44
C LEU A 42 -44.72 -4.43 33.99
N GLN A 43 -46.04 -4.62 33.81
CA GLN A 43 -46.75 -4.57 32.54
C GLN A 43 -47.17 -3.13 32.24
N THR A 44 -46.98 -2.68 31.00
CA THR A 44 -47.85 -1.67 30.36
C THR A 44 -48.12 -2.09 28.92
N ALA A 45 -49.39 -2.03 28.57
CA ALA A 45 -50.03 -2.67 27.43
C ALA A 45 -49.56 -2.17 26.05
N ALA A 46 -49.60 -3.09 25.08
CA ALA A 46 -49.45 -2.85 23.65
C ALA A 46 -50.77 -2.39 23.00
N PRO A 47 -50.74 -1.64 21.89
CA PRO A 47 -51.72 -1.77 20.84
C PRO A 47 -51.27 -2.84 19.83
N GLU A 48 -52.20 -3.73 19.47
CA GLU A 48 -52.03 -4.72 18.40
C GLU A 48 -51.92 -4.07 17.01
N GLY A 49 -51.19 -4.73 16.10
CA GLY A 49 -51.51 -4.68 14.67
C GLY A 49 -50.37 -4.30 13.73
N GLY A 50 -49.69 -5.30 13.16
CA GLY A 50 -48.90 -5.16 11.93
C GLY A 50 -47.88 -6.28 11.75
N PRO A 51 -47.82 -6.98 10.59
CA PRO A 51 -46.82 -8.01 10.36
C PRO A 51 -45.41 -7.40 10.35
N PRO A 52 -44.36 -8.11 10.82
CA PRO A 52 -43.01 -7.58 10.81
C PRO A 52 -42.54 -7.46 9.35
N GLY A 53 -42.54 -6.22 8.84
CA GLY A 53 -41.88 -5.90 7.60
C GLY A 53 -40.40 -6.27 7.71
N THR A 54 -39.92 -7.11 6.81
CA THR A 54 -38.49 -7.38 6.62
C THR A 54 -37.76 -6.05 6.47
N ALA A 55 -36.99 -5.65 7.48
CA ALA A 55 -36.12 -4.49 7.41
C ALA A 55 -35.10 -4.75 6.29
N ARG A 56 -35.26 -4.07 5.16
CA ARG A 56 -34.30 -4.13 4.05
C ARG A 56 -33.14 -3.21 4.37
N SER A 57 -31.93 -3.76 4.35
CA SER A 57 -30.68 -3.00 4.42
C SER A 57 -30.49 -2.23 3.10
N SER A 58 -30.30 -0.91 3.20
CA SER A 58 -29.93 -0.07 2.06
C SER A 58 -28.42 -0.03 1.92
N GLU A 59 -27.92 -0.19 0.69
CA GLU A 59 -26.49 -0.19 0.39
C GLU A 59 -26.17 0.78 -0.75
N THR A 60 -25.09 1.53 -0.58
CA THR A 60 -24.63 2.55 -1.51
C THR A 60 -23.33 2.09 -2.16
N ALA A 61 -23.32 1.83 -3.45
CA ALA A 61 -22.12 1.43 -4.17
C ALA A 61 -21.38 2.63 -4.77
N ALA A 62 -20.14 2.83 -4.34
CA ALA A 62 -19.25 3.83 -4.92
C ALA A 62 -18.68 3.33 -6.25
N LEU A 63 -19.00 4.06 -7.32
CA LEU A 63 -18.57 3.80 -8.68
C LEU A 63 -17.44 4.75 -9.10
N SER A 64 -16.20 4.27 -9.14
CA SER A 64 -15.09 4.91 -9.87
C SER A 64 -14.88 4.24 -11.23
N ALA A 65 -14.82 5.00 -12.32
CA ALA A 65 -14.87 4.48 -13.69
C ALA A 65 -13.63 3.69 -14.21
N GLY A 66 -12.86 3.07 -13.31
CA GLY A 66 -12.02 1.92 -13.63
C GLY A 66 -12.76 0.64 -13.24
N TRP A 67 -13.30 -0.08 -14.23
CA TRP A 67 -13.86 -1.44 -14.12
C TRP A 67 -14.75 -1.70 -12.91
N LEU A 68 -16.05 -1.41 -13.06
CA LEU A 68 -17.06 -1.69 -12.05
C LEU A 68 -18.33 -2.27 -12.68
N GLY A 69 -18.76 -3.42 -12.13
CA GLY A 69 -20.04 -4.07 -12.37
C GLY A 69 -19.96 -5.40 -13.15
N PRO A 70 -20.67 -6.48 -12.73
CA PRO A 70 -21.09 -6.85 -11.38
C PRO A 70 -20.73 -8.33 -11.03
N PRO A 71 -21.05 -8.82 -9.82
CA PRO A 71 -21.85 -10.04 -9.66
C PRO A 71 -23.13 -9.73 -8.87
N LEU A 72 -24.00 -8.89 -9.41
CA LEU A 72 -25.21 -8.41 -8.69
C LEU A 72 -26.50 -9.06 -9.21
N ARG A 73 -26.41 -9.91 -10.25
CA ARG A 73 -27.46 -10.90 -10.57
C ARG A 73 -27.09 -12.34 -10.21
N ALA A 74 -25.84 -12.62 -9.86
CA ALA A 74 -25.37 -13.96 -9.48
C ALA A 74 -25.15 -14.14 -7.97
N CYS A 75 -25.31 -13.09 -7.17
CA CYS A 75 -25.51 -13.22 -5.73
C CYS A 75 -26.99 -12.93 -5.41
N PRO A 76 -27.87 -13.94 -5.45
CA PRO A 76 -29.14 -13.86 -4.75
C PRO A 76 -28.82 -13.99 -3.25
N SER A 77 -28.29 -12.95 -2.64
CA SER A 77 -28.61 -12.67 -1.24
C SER A 77 -29.90 -11.84 -1.29
N PRO A 78 -31.08 -12.46 -1.07
CA PRO A 78 -32.34 -11.75 -1.17
C PRO A 78 -32.40 -10.69 -0.07
N GLY A 79 -32.24 -9.39 -0.40
CA GLY A 79 -32.48 -8.35 0.60
C GLY A 79 -31.98 -6.93 0.35
N TYR A 80 -30.95 -6.70 -0.48
CA TYR A 80 -30.30 -5.39 -0.52
C TYR A 80 -30.89 -4.43 -1.56
N GLN A 81 -31.11 -3.17 -1.17
CA GLN A 81 -31.38 -2.07 -2.10
C GLN A 81 -30.08 -1.38 -2.46
N VAL A 82 -29.69 -1.44 -3.73
CA VAL A 82 -28.39 -0.91 -4.20
C VAL A 82 -28.58 0.41 -4.93
N THR A 83 -27.80 1.41 -4.55
CA THR A 83 -27.73 2.73 -5.21
C THR A 83 -26.30 3.00 -5.72
N GLY A 84 -26.14 3.34 -6.99
CA GLY A 84 -24.85 3.74 -7.57
C GLY A 84 -24.49 5.19 -7.26
N VAL A 85 -23.24 5.45 -6.87
CA VAL A 85 -22.74 6.80 -6.58
C VAL A 85 -21.42 7.04 -7.32
N PHE A 86 -21.35 8.07 -8.16
CA PHE A 86 -20.12 8.50 -8.80
C PHE A 86 -19.49 9.69 -8.05
N MET A 87 -18.20 9.58 -7.74
CA MET A 87 -17.45 10.61 -7.02
C MET A 87 -16.55 11.41 -7.95
N LYS A 88 -16.78 12.72 -8.04
CA LYS A 88 -15.86 13.67 -8.68
C LYS A 88 -14.92 14.24 -7.63
N ASN A 89 -13.68 13.77 -7.64
CA ASN A 89 -12.68 14.12 -6.62
C ASN A 89 -11.60 15.07 -7.13
N TRP A 90 -11.56 15.35 -8.42
CA TRP A 90 -10.58 16.25 -9.03
C TRP A 90 -11.24 17.07 -10.13
N ASP A 91 -10.95 18.36 -10.21
CA ASP A 91 -11.36 19.17 -11.34
C ASP A 91 -10.23 19.26 -12.38
N SER A 92 -10.53 18.86 -13.60
CA SER A 92 -9.58 18.85 -14.72
C SER A 92 -9.75 20.06 -15.64
N ARG A 93 -10.69 20.95 -15.32
CA ARG A 93 -11.08 22.10 -16.16
C ARG A 93 -9.97 23.10 -16.42
N ASP A 94 -8.86 23.04 -15.70
CA ASP A 94 -7.88 24.12 -15.72
C ASP A 94 -6.94 24.13 -16.93
N GLU A 95 -6.79 23.08 -17.75
CA GLU A 95 -5.70 23.11 -18.75
C GLU A 95 -5.95 22.53 -20.16
N LEU A 96 -6.84 21.55 -20.41
CA LEU A 96 -6.96 20.93 -21.75
C LEU A 96 -8.35 20.39 -22.14
N GLY A 97 -9.45 21.02 -21.71
CA GLY A 97 -10.79 20.95 -22.33
C GLY A 97 -11.53 19.59 -22.46
N VAL A 98 -10.88 18.44 -22.27
CA VAL A 98 -11.50 17.11 -22.35
C VAL A 98 -11.41 16.45 -20.97
N CYS A 99 -12.48 16.58 -20.21
CA CYS A 99 -12.58 15.98 -18.88
C CYS A 99 -12.77 14.46 -19.01
N THR A 100 -11.76 13.69 -18.59
CA THR A 100 -11.88 12.22 -18.49
C THR A 100 -12.94 11.81 -17.47
N ALA A 101 -13.11 12.60 -16.41
CA ALA A 101 -14.10 12.35 -15.36
C ALA A 101 -15.56 12.42 -15.87
N ASP A 102 -15.85 13.25 -16.88
CA ASP A 102 -17.22 13.38 -17.41
C ASP A 102 -17.61 12.14 -18.23
N ARG A 103 -16.69 11.61 -19.04
CA ARG A 103 -16.89 10.34 -19.77
C ARG A 103 -17.04 9.17 -18.80
N ASP A 104 -16.24 9.18 -17.75
CA ASP A 104 -16.26 8.22 -16.66
C ASP A 104 -17.60 8.22 -15.90
N CYS A 105 -18.17 9.40 -15.66
CA CYS A 105 -19.50 9.57 -15.06
C CYS A 105 -20.61 9.05 -15.97
N GLU A 106 -20.56 9.37 -17.26
CA GLU A 106 -21.52 8.91 -18.27
C GLU A 106 -21.53 7.38 -18.39
N ASP A 107 -20.36 6.73 -18.37
CA ASP A 107 -20.26 5.27 -18.37
C ASP A 107 -20.88 4.68 -17.09
N ALA A 108 -20.60 5.26 -15.92
CA ALA A 108 -21.18 4.80 -14.66
C ALA A 108 -22.71 4.92 -14.65
N TYR A 109 -23.23 6.02 -15.19
CA TYR A 109 -24.67 6.24 -15.37
C TYR A 109 -25.30 5.19 -16.29
N ARG A 110 -24.66 4.86 -17.43
CA ARG A 110 -25.13 3.81 -18.35
C ARG A 110 -25.19 2.44 -17.69
N VAL A 111 -24.18 2.08 -16.90
CA VAL A 111 -24.17 0.82 -16.13
C VAL A 111 -25.36 0.79 -15.17
N CYS A 112 -25.59 1.89 -14.43
CA CYS A 112 -26.71 1.96 -13.48
C CYS A 112 -28.06 1.81 -14.19
N ARG A 113 -28.21 2.43 -15.36
CA ARG A 113 -29.42 2.33 -16.18
C ARG A 113 -29.66 0.91 -16.73
N ILE A 114 -28.61 0.19 -17.11
CA ILE A 114 -28.73 -1.21 -17.59
C ILE A 114 -29.13 -2.14 -16.44
N LEU A 115 -28.63 -1.87 -15.23
CA LEU A 115 -28.87 -2.67 -14.04
C LEU A 115 -30.13 -2.27 -13.28
N ASP A 116 -30.83 -1.21 -13.72
CA ASP A 116 -32.03 -0.66 -13.07
C ASP A 116 -31.79 -0.27 -11.60
N ILE A 117 -30.68 0.46 -11.34
CA ILE A 117 -30.33 0.96 -10.01
C ILE A 117 -30.33 2.50 -9.99
N PRO A 118 -30.77 3.14 -8.88
CA PRO A 118 -30.65 4.59 -8.72
C PRO A 118 -29.20 5.05 -8.83
N PHE A 119 -28.99 6.25 -9.39
CA PHE A 119 -27.65 6.82 -9.58
C PHE A 119 -27.57 8.24 -9.01
N HIS A 120 -26.50 8.52 -8.26
CA HIS A 120 -26.18 9.86 -7.77
C HIS A 120 -24.74 10.25 -8.12
N GLN A 121 -24.53 11.55 -8.33
CA GLN A 121 -23.20 12.12 -8.48
C GLN A 121 -22.90 13.02 -7.29
N VAL A 122 -21.71 12.87 -6.70
CA VAL A 122 -21.24 13.69 -5.58
C VAL A 122 -19.86 14.25 -5.90
N SER A 123 -19.61 15.50 -5.51
CA SER A 123 -18.32 16.17 -5.70
C SER A 123 -17.59 16.28 -4.37
N TYR A 124 -16.43 15.64 -4.26
CA TYR A 124 -15.54 15.74 -3.10
C TYR A 124 -14.22 16.45 -3.46
N VAL A 125 -14.23 17.35 -4.45
CA VAL A 125 -13.00 18.04 -4.91
C VAL A 125 -12.31 18.81 -3.77
N ARG A 126 -13.07 19.42 -2.86
CA ARG A 126 -12.53 20.21 -1.74
C ARG A 126 -11.92 19.29 -0.67
N GLU A 127 -12.63 18.25 -0.30
CA GLU A 127 -12.25 17.24 0.67
C GLU A 127 -11.04 16.44 0.16
N TYR A 128 -11.02 16.10 -1.12
CA TYR A 128 -9.89 15.42 -1.75
C TYR A 128 -8.62 16.29 -1.73
N TRP A 129 -8.74 17.61 -1.88
CA TRP A 129 -7.59 18.50 -1.77
C TRP A 129 -6.96 18.49 -0.36
N ASN A 130 -7.78 18.35 0.68
CA ASN A 130 -7.34 18.44 2.07
C ASN A 130 -6.95 17.09 2.69
N ASP A 131 -7.69 16.01 2.37
CA ASP A 131 -7.73 14.81 3.22
C ASP A 131 -7.31 13.50 2.53
N VAL A 132 -6.85 13.52 1.27
CA VAL A 132 -6.48 12.31 0.49
C VAL A 132 -5.41 11.43 1.12
N PHE A 133 -4.60 12.01 2.00
CA PHE A 133 -3.52 11.30 2.67
C PHE A 133 -3.96 10.67 4.01
N SER A 134 -5.24 10.77 4.37
CA SER A 134 -5.79 10.12 5.56
C SER A 134 -5.97 8.61 5.37
N GLN A 135 -5.79 7.87 6.46
CA GLN A 135 -5.98 6.41 6.47
C GLN A 135 -7.46 6.08 6.69
N VAL A 136 -7.91 4.95 6.13
CA VAL A 136 -9.29 4.50 6.26
C VAL A 136 -9.51 3.97 7.69
N PRO A 137 -10.43 4.56 8.48
CA PRO A 137 -10.70 4.11 9.84
C PRO A 137 -11.42 2.75 9.85
N GLN A 138 -11.26 2.00 10.93
CA GLN A 138 -11.87 0.68 11.06
C GLN A 138 -13.40 0.73 11.02
N ASP A 139 -14.00 1.76 11.59
CA ASP A 139 -15.44 2.01 11.52
C ASP A 139 -15.95 2.17 10.08
N ALA A 140 -15.15 2.71 9.16
CA ALA A 140 -15.51 2.76 7.75
C ALA A 140 -15.45 1.36 7.12
N LEU A 141 -14.42 0.56 7.44
CA LEU A 141 -14.29 -0.81 6.94
C LEU A 141 -15.42 -1.72 7.43
N ARG A 142 -15.90 -1.57 8.66
CA ARG A 142 -17.06 -2.30 9.21
C ARG A 142 -18.34 -2.07 8.42
N ARG A 143 -18.46 -0.91 7.77
CA ARG A 143 -19.60 -0.52 6.93
C ARG A 143 -19.31 -0.71 5.44
N THR A 144 -18.25 -1.43 5.08
CA THR A 144 -17.79 -1.62 3.71
C THR A 144 -17.87 -3.08 3.27
N LEU A 145 -18.39 -3.30 2.06
CA LEU A 145 -18.39 -4.61 1.40
C LEU A 145 -17.47 -4.62 0.17
N PHE A 146 -16.71 -5.71 0.02
CA PHE A 146 -15.82 -5.96 -1.13
C PHE A 146 -16.30 -7.16 -1.95
N PRO A 147 -17.36 -7.04 -2.77
CA PRO A 147 -18.02 -8.17 -3.44
C PRO A 147 -17.15 -8.86 -4.49
N LEU A 148 -16.05 -8.24 -4.92
CA LEU A 148 -15.14 -8.78 -5.91
C LEU A 148 -13.94 -9.52 -5.29
N GLY A 149 -13.77 -9.50 -3.97
CA GLY A 149 -12.56 -10.00 -3.30
C GLY A 149 -12.25 -11.48 -3.58
N GLY A 150 -13.29 -12.31 -3.70
CA GLY A 150 -13.16 -13.75 -3.99
C GLY A 150 -13.16 -14.10 -5.48
N LEU A 151 -13.33 -13.13 -6.38
CA LEU A 151 -13.51 -13.38 -7.81
C LEU A 151 -12.24 -13.07 -8.59
N THR A 152 -11.92 -13.94 -9.56
CA THR A 152 -10.86 -13.63 -10.52
C THR A 152 -11.34 -12.59 -11.52
N LYS A 153 -10.39 -11.82 -12.05
CA LYS A 153 -10.70 -10.76 -13.00
C LYS A 153 -11.38 -11.28 -14.27
N ASP A 154 -10.99 -12.45 -14.75
CA ASP A 154 -11.59 -13.04 -15.95
C ASP A 154 -13.03 -13.50 -15.68
N PHE A 155 -13.30 -14.00 -14.46
CA PHE A 155 -14.65 -14.31 -14.04
C PHE A 155 -15.52 -13.04 -13.94
N VAL A 156 -15.00 -11.95 -13.37
CA VAL A 156 -15.70 -10.65 -13.36
C VAL A 156 -16.02 -10.16 -14.77
N LYS A 157 -15.09 -10.30 -15.72
CA LYS A 157 -15.34 -9.94 -17.14
C LYS A 157 -16.45 -10.78 -17.77
N LYS A 158 -16.49 -12.08 -17.47
CA LYS A 158 -17.55 -12.97 -17.94
C LYS A 158 -18.92 -12.52 -17.44
N ILE A 159 -19.02 -12.22 -16.14
CA ILE A 159 -20.28 -11.74 -15.54
C ILE A 159 -20.71 -10.40 -16.14
N ALA A 160 -19.77 -9.47 -16.37
CA ALA A 160 -20.06 -8.21 -17.03
C ALA A 160 -20.59 -8.40 -18.46
N ALA A 161 -20.03 -9.35 -19.22
CA ALA A 161 -20.50 -9.69 -20.56
C ALA A 161 -21.94 -10.24 -20.54
N GLU A 162 -22.25 -11.13 -19.60
CA GLU A 162 -23.58 -11.72 -19.41
C GLU A 162 -24.64 -10.67 -19.04
N ASN A 163 -24.23 -9.60 -18.34
CA ASN A 163 -25.11 -8.49 -17.92
C ASN A 163 -25.14 -7.31 -18.91
N ARG A 164 -24.77 -7.55 -20.19
CA ARG A 164 -24.84 -6.53 -21.26
C ARG A 164 -23.97 -5.28 -21.01
N LEU A 165 -22.86 -5.43 -20.27
CA LEU A 165 -21.91 -4.35 -19.99
C LEU A 165 -20.72 -4.35 -20.97
N GLN A 166 -20.93 -4.70 -22.25
CA GLN A 166 -19.82 -4.84 -23.21
C GLN A 166 -19.02 -3.55 -23.42
N HIS A 167 -19.66 -2.38 -23.30
CA HIS A 167 -18.99 -1.09 -23.42
C HIS A 167 -17.92 -0.87 -22.33
N VAL A 168 -18.14 -1.39 -21.12
CA VAL A 168 -17.15 -1.35 -20.02
C VAL A 168 -15.99 -2.29 -20.30
N LEU A 169 -16.24 -3.43 -20.95
CA LEU A 169 -15.21 -4.44 -21.24
C LEU A 169 -14.10 -3.91 -22.18
N GLN A 170 -14.45 -2.94 -23.03
CA GLN A 170 -13.53 -2.33 -24.00
C GLN A 170 -12.67 -1.23 -23.35
N LYS A 171 -12.98 -0.82 -22.11
CA LYS A 171 -12.30 0.30 -21.45
C LYS A 171 -10.94 -0.11 -20.91
N LYS A 172 -9.92 0.66 -21.27
CA LYS A 172 -8.57 0.47 -20.74
C LYS A 172 -8.54 0.83 -19.25
N GLU A 173 -7.83 0.03 -18.46
CA GLU A 173 -7.68 0.32 -17.03
C GLU A 173 -7.06 1.70 -16.78
N SER A 174 -7.59 2.37 -15.76
CA SER A 174 -7.01 3.58 -15.20
C SER A 174 -5.67 3.22 -14.56
N MET A 175 -4.60 3.85 -15.04
CA MET A 175 -3.24 3.68 -14.55
C MET A 175 -2.71 5.07 -14.20
N GLY A 176 -2.04 5.20 -13.06
CA GLY A 176 -1.54 6.48 -12.55
C GLY A 176 -2.17 6.85 -11.20
N ILE A 177 -2.04 8.12 -10.82
CA ILE A 177 -2.66 8.66 -9.60
C ILE A 177 -4.18 8.68 -9.81
N CYS A 178 -4.93 8.14 -8.85
CA CYS A 178 -6.38 8.15 -8.88
C CYS A 178 -6.91 9.57 -9.11
N PHE A 179 -7.94 9.72 -9.95
CA PHE A 179 -8.65 10.97 -10.23
C PHE A 179 -7.86 12.06 -11.00
N VAL A 180 -6.53 11.98 -11.13
CA VAL A 180 -5.69 12.96 -11.86
C VAL A 180 -5.49 12.57 -13.34
N GLY A 181 -5.70 11.29 -13.67
CA GLY A 181 -5.58 10.76 -15.03
C GLY A 181 -4.14 10.44 -15.46
N LYS A 182 -3.94 10.10 -16.74
CA LYS A 182 -2.62 9.79 -17.31
C LYS A 182 -1.92 11.09 -17.69
N ARG A 183 -0.92 11.51 -16.92
CA ARG A 183 -0.12 12.73 -17.17
C ARG A 183 1.38 12.42 -17.08
N ASN A 184 2.20 13.28 -17.70
CA ASN A 184 3.63 13.29 -17.42
C ASN A 184 3.84 13.82 -16.00
N PHE A 185 4.35 12.96 -15.11
CA PHE A 185 4.51 13.28 -13.68
C PHE A 185 5.49 14.44 -13.44
N GLU A 186 6.56 14.56 -14.24
CA GLU A 186 7.51 15.68 -14.12
C GLU A 186 6.80 17.01 -14.38
N ASN A 187 6.09 17.12 -15.49
CA ASN A 187 5.37 18.35 -15.84
C ASN A 187 4.29 18.68 -14.81
N PHE A 188 3.57 17.66 -14.33
CA PHE A 188 2.51 17.85 -13.34
C PHE A 188 3.05 18.39 -12.00
N ILE A 189 4.11 17.79 -11.46
CA ILE A 189 4.66 18.24 -10.16
C ILE A 189 5.28 19.64 -10.26
N LEU A 190 5.87 19.99 -11.40
CA LEU A 190 6.46 21.30 -11.62
C LEU A 190 5.45 22.45 -11.73
N GLN A 191 4.15 22.15 -11.88
CA GLN A 191 3.08 23.16 -11.76
C GLN A 191 2.90 23.64 -10.31
N TYR A 192 3.22 22.78 -9.33
CA TYR A 192 3.02 23.06 -7.91
C TYR A 192 4.32 23.36 -7.16
N LEU A 193 5.45 22.81 -7.63
CA LEU A 193 6.75 22.96 -6.99
C LEU A 193 7.74 23.65 -7.93
N GLN A 194 8.38 24.71 -7.45
CA GLN A 194 9.44 25.37 -8.19
C GLN A 194 10.64 24.43 -8.40
N PRO A 195 11.20 24.36 -9.63
CA PRO A 195 12.44 23.62 -9.89
C PRO A 195 13.56 24.06 -8.95
N ARG A 196 14.26 23.11 -8.35
CA ARG A 196 15.46 23.34 -7.53
C ARG A 196 16.60 22.52 -8.11
N PRO A 197 17.38 23.08 -9.05
CA PRO A 197 18.43 22.34 -9.73
C PRO A 197 19.44 21.76 -8.75
N GLY A 198 19.92 20.56 -9.04
CA GLY A 198 20.89 19.83 -8.22
C GLY A 198 21.76 18.93 -9.07
N ARG A 199 22.68 18.20 -8.43
CA ARG A 199 23.70 17.39 -9.12
C ARG A 199 23.45 15.91 -8.95
N PHE A 200 23.79 15.14 -9.97
CA PHE A 200 24.00 13.70 -9.85
C PHE A 200 25.41 13.43 -9.37
N ILE A 201 25.55 12.72 -8.25
CA ILE A 201 26.84 12.37 -7.64
C ILE A 201 26.98 10.85 -7.58
N SER A 202 28.09 10.32 -8.07
CA SER A 202 28.40 8.89 -7.95
C SER A 202 28.70 8.51 -6.49
N ILE A 203 28.07 7.43 -5.99
CA ILE A 203 28.31 6.92 -4.63
C ILE A 203 29.65 6.16 -4.48
N GLU A 204 30.30 5.84 -5.60
CA GLU A 204 31.56 5.09 -5.63
C GLU A 204 32.77 5.99 -5.38
N ASP A 205 32.84 7.08 -6.12
CA ASP A 205 33.99 7.98 -6.23
C ASP A 205 33.66 9.46 -5.98
N ASN A 206 32.41 9.78 -5.62
CA ASN A 206 31.91 11.15 -5.40
C ASN A 206 32.04 12.08 -6.62
N ARG A 207 32.22 11.54 -7.84
CA ARG A 207 32.27 12.37 -9.04
C ARG A 207 30.89 12.92 -9.39
N VAL A 208 30.87 14.17 -9.86
CA VAL A 208 29.67 14.80 -10.41
C VAL A 208 29.46 14.27 -11.83
N LEU A 209 28.33 13.63 -12.07
CA LEU A 209 28.00 12.99 -13.34
C LEU A 209 27.10 13.85 -14.23
N GLY A 210 26.44 14.86 -13.67
CA GLY A 210 25.53 15.75 -14.38
C GLY A 210 24.62 16.53 -13.43
N THR A 211 23.59 17.17 -14.00
CA THR A 211 22.61 17.98 -13.24
C THR A 211 21.18 17.54 -13.51
N HIS A 212 20.26 17.96 -12.63
CA HIS A 212 18.83 17.72 -12.77
C HIS A 212 18.00 18.92 -12.30
N LYS A 213 16.70 18.92 -12.60
CA LYS A 213 15.77 20.02 -12.27
C LYS A 213 15.25 20.02 -10.82
N GLY A 214 15.37 18.90 -10.11
CA GLY A 214 14.92 18.80 -8.71
C GLY A 214 15.03 17.40 -8.14
N TRP A 215 15.52 17.27 -6.91
CA TRP A 215 15.67 15.97 -6.23
C TRP A 215 14.32 15.26 -5.99
N PHE A 216 13.23 16.04 -5.87
CA PHE A 216 11.88 15.54 -5.68
C PHE A 216 11.30 14.83 -6.91
N LEU A 217 11.93 14.97 -8.09
CA LEU A 217 11.54 14.27 -9.32
C LEU A 217 12.05 12.81 -9.37
N TYR A 218 12.87 12.41 -8.40
CA TYR A 218 13.55 11.12 -8.40
C TYR A 218 13.13 10.27 -7.19
N THR A 219 12.92 8.98 -7.47
CA THR A 219 12.65 7.95 -6.45
C THR A 219 13.83 6.98 -6.35
N LEU A 220 14.10 6.45 -5.15
CA LEU A 220 15.15 5.45 -4.98
C LEU A 220 14.91 4.24 -5.89
N GLY A 221 15.96 3.74 -6.53
CA GLY A 221 15.94 2.67 -7.53
C GLY A 221 15.45 3.06 -8.92
N GLN A 222 15.06 4.32 -9.15
CA GLN A 222 14.75 4.84 -10.48
C GLN A 222 16.04 4.93 -11.29
N ARG A 223 15.95 4.60 -12.59
CA ARG A 223 17.06 4.83 -13.52
C ARG A 223 17.24 6.35 -13.72
N ALA A 224 18.41 6.86 -13.41
CA ALA A 224 18.82 8.22 -13.73
C ALA A 224 19.25 8.26 -15.21
N LYS A 225 18.50 8.99 -16.04
CA LYS A 225 18.87 9.22 -17.45
C LYS A 225 19.83 10.40 -17.51
N ILE A 226 21.12 10.13 -17.33
CA ILE A 226 22.18 11.15 -17.35
C ILE A 226 22.77 11.19 -18.76
N SER A 227 22.79 12.37 -19.37
CA SER A 227 23.34 12.58 -20.72
C SER A 227 24.84 12.24 -20.77
N GLY A 228 25.28 11.59 -21.84
CA GLY A 228 26.70 11.26 -22.05
C GLY A 228 27.19 9.95 -21.41
N LEU A 229 26.38 9.31 -20.56
CA LEU A 229 26.74 8.02 -19.94
C LEU A 229 26.09 6.85 -20.69
N ARG A 230 26.92 5.89 -21.13
CA ARG A 230 26.45 4.65 -21.77
C ARG A 230 25.83 3.68 -20.76
N GLU A 231 26.39 3.64 -19.56
CA GLU A 231 25.95 2.73 -18.51
C GLU A 231 24.63 3.16 -17.86
N ARG A 232 23.92 2.20 -17.26
CA ARG A 232 22.69 2.46 -16.54
C ARG A 232 23.02 2.84 -15.09
N TRP A 233 22.67 4.07 -14.74
CA TRP A 233 22.81 4.60 -13.38
C TRP A 233 21.46 4.61 -12.67
N TYR A 234 21.48 4.31 -11.37
CA TYR A 234 20.28 4.22 -10.54
C TYR A 234 20.41 5.10 -9.32
N VAL A 235 19.33 5.77 -8.94
CA VAL A 235 19.26 6.63 -7.76
C VAL A 235 19.31 5.77 -6.50
N VAL A 236 20.30 6.01 -5.63
CA VAL A 236 20.53 5.22 -4.40
C VAL A 236 20.30 6.01 -3.13
N GLU A 237 20.44 7.33 -3.19
CA GLU A 237 20.26 8.24 -2.06
C GLU A 237 19.93 9.65 -2.54
N LYS A 238 19.34 10.47 -1.66
CA LYS A 238 18.97 11.85 -1.95
C LYS A 238 19.29 12.71 -0.75
N ASP A 239 19.96 13.84 -0.98
CA ASP A 239 20.18 14.88 0.02
C ASP A 239 19.24 16.04 -0.28
N GLY A 240 18.14 16.12 0.47
CA GLY A 240 17.17 17.19 0.29
C GLY A 240 17.66 18.57 0.74
N ALA A 241 18.70 18.64 1.58
CA ALA A 241 19.27 19.89 2.07
C ALA A 241 20.19 20.53 1.03
N LYS A 242 21.05 19.73 0.39
CA LYS A 242 21.93 20.19 -0.70
C LYS A 242 21.26 20.15 -2.07
N GLY A 243 20.20 19.37 -2.21
CA GLY A 243 19.53 19.11 -3.48
C GLY A 243 20.27 18.08 -4.35
N ASP A 244 21.27 17.38 -3.83
CA ASP A 244 22.05 16.39 -4.56
C ASP A 244 21.34 15.02 -4.60
N VAL A 245 21.49 14.32 -5.73
CA VAL A 245 20.98 12.97 -5.94
C VAL A 245 22.15 12.02 -6.17
N PHE A 246 22.33 11.06 -5.25
CA PHE A 246 23.39 10.07 -5.37
C PHE A 246 22.93 8.91 -6.25
N VAL A 247 23.82 8.47 -7.12
CA VAL A 247 23.59 7.40 -8.10
C VAL A 247 24.68 6.35 -8.04
N ALA A 248 24.34 5.13 -8.42
CA ALA A 248 25.27 4.02 -8.53
C ALA A 248 25.13 3.30 -9.89
N PRO A 249 26.21 2.69 -10.41
CA PRO A 249 26.16 1.97 -11.67
C PRO A 249 25.48 0.61 -11.49
N HIS A 250 24.91 0.06 -12.57
CA HIS A 250 24.34 -1.29 -12.63
C HIS A 250 23.04 -1.50 -11.81
N THR A 251 22.26 -2.52 -12.19
CA THR A 251 20.94 -2.76 -11.60
C THR A 251 21.00 -3.34 -10.19
N ASP A 252 22.06 -4.08 -9.86
CA ASP A 252 22.21 -4.86 -8.63
C ASP A 252 23.24 -4.29 -7.65
N HIS A 253 23.57 -3.01 -7.80
CA HIS A 253 24.53 -2.34 -6.93
C HIS A 253 24.12 -2.44 -5.44
N PRO A 254 25.02 -2.82 -4.52
CA PRO A 254 24.69 -3.03 -3.11
C PRO A 254 24.13 -1.79 -2.40
N ALA A 255 24.42 -0.58 -2.88
CA ALA A 255 23.82 0.66 -2.34
C ALA A 255 22.29 0.75 -2.54
N LEU A 256 21.72 -0.03 -3.45
CA LEU A 256 20.28 -0.13 -3.65
C LEU A 256 19.59 -1.03 -2.62
N TYR A 257 20.33 -1.87 -1.91
CA TYR A 257 19.77 -2.90 -1.02
C TYR A 257 19.89 -2.48 0.44
N ARG A 258 18.77 -2.58 1.15
CA ARG A 258 18.64 -2.26 2.58
C ARG A 258 17.70 -3.26 3.24
N ASP A 259 18.02 -3.69 4.44
CA ASP A 259 17.22 -4.64 5.23
C ASP A 259 16.44 -3.96 6.36
N LEU A 260 16.91 -2.82 6.86
CA LEU A 260 16.29 -2.10 7.97
C LEU A 260 15.56 -0.83 7.50
N LEU A 261 14.36 -0.60 8.03
CA LEU A 261 13.64 0.67 7.89
C LEU A 261 12.85 1.00 9.17
N ARG A 262 12.54 2.29 9.35
CA ARG A 262 11.65 2.78 10.41
C ARG A 262 10.44 3.48 9.81
N THR A 263 9.26 3.15 10.31
CA THR A 263 8.00 3.79 9.92
C THR A 263 7.61 4.92 10.86
N SER A 264 6.61 5.70 10.44
CA SER A 264 5.76 6.49 11.33
C SER A 264 5.02 5.59 12.32
N ARG A 265 4.22 6.19 13.22
CA ARG A 265 3.22 5.44 13.97
C ARG A 265 2.41 4.60 12.99
N VAL A 266 2.30 3.31 13.30
CA VAL A 266 1.57 2.36 12.44
C VAL A 266 0.09 2.55 12.67
N HIS A 267 -0.66 2.60 11.58
CA HIS A 267 -2.10 2.49 11.60
C HIS A 267 -2.49 1.04 11.45
N TRP A 268 -3.03 0.50 12.52
CA TRP A 268 -3.56 -0.85 12.57
C TRP A 268 -5.00 -0.83 12.12
N ILE A 269 -5.36 -1.76 11.23
CA ILE A 269 -6.74 -1.88 10.76
C ILE A 269 -7.66 -2.23 11.93
N THR A 270 -7.20 -3.05 12.87
CA THR A 270 -7.90 -3.38 14.11
C THR A 270 -7.81 -2.31 15.20
N GLU A 271 -7.38 -1.08 14.86
CA GLU A 271 -7.12 0.07 15.76
C GLU A 271 -5.95 -0.13 16.74
N GLU A 272 -5.80 -1.35 17.25
CA GLU A 272 -4.72 -1.74 18.15
C GLU A 272 -3.65 -2.58 17.44
N PRO A 273 -2.37 -2.48 17.88
CA PRO A 273 -1.32 -3.38 17.44
C PRO A 273 -1.63 -4.85 17.78
N PRO A 274 -1.21 -5.83 16.96
CA PRO A 274 -1.40 -7.25 17.26
C PRO A 274 -0.88 -7.63 18.65
N ALA A 275 -1.66 -8.40 19.41
CA ALA A 275 -1.33 -8.77 20.79
C ALA A 275 0.07 -9.39 20.96
N ALA A 276 0.49 -10.23 20.00
CA ALA A 276 1.83 -10.80 19.97
C ALA A 276 2.93 -9.72 19.87
N LEU A 277 2.72 -8.70 19.02
CA LEU A 277 3.65 -7.58 18.89
C LEU A 277 3.70 -6.72 20.16
N VAL A 278 2.59 -6.57 20.87
CA VAL A 278 2.55 -5.80 22.12
C VAL A 278 3.30 -6.52 23.25
N ARG A 279 3.02 -7.82 23.41
CA ARG A 279 3.57 -8.69 24.46
C ARG A 279 5.06 -8.91 24.27
N ASP A 280 5.46 -9.33 23.08
CA ASP A 280 6.83 -9.78 22.82
C ASP A 280 7.72 -8.64 22.29
N LYS A 281 7.13 -7.46 22.06
CA LYS A 281 7.73 -6.28 21.37
C LYS A 281 8.26 -6.55 19.96
N MET A 282 8.19 -7.79 19.51
CA MET A 282 8.66 -8.25 18.22
C MET A 282 7.65 -9.22 17.62
N MET A 283 7.52 -9.21 16.30
CA MET A 283 6.62 -10.14 15.61
C MET A 283 7.10 -10.40 14.18
N GLU A 284 7.13 -11.67 13.79
CA GLU A 284 7.35 -12.08 12.41
C GLU A 284 6.09 -11.87 11.57
N CYS A 285 6.26 -11.20 10.43
CA CYS A 285 5.20 -11.01 9.46
C CYS A 285 5.79 -10.86 8.06
N HIS A 286 4.94 -10.47 7.11
CA HIS A 286 5.38 -10.03 5.80
C HIS A 286 5.10 -8.55 5.60
N PHE A 287 5.83 -7.91 4.70
CA PHE A 287 5.51 -6.56 4.27
C PHE A 287 5.69 -6.38 2.77
N ARG A 288 5.05 -5.34 2.24
CA ARG A 288 5.34 -4.77 0.92
C ARG A 288 5.27 -3.26 1.01
N PHE A 289 6.05 -2.57 0.18
CA PHE A 289 6.08 -1.10 0.14
C PHE A 289 5.82 -0.52 -1.26
N ARG A 290 5.69 -1.40 -2.25
CA ARG A 290 5.29 -1.08 -3.62
C ARG A 290 4.12 -1.96 -4.02
N HIS A 291 3.14 -1.34 -4.66
CA HIS A 291 2.00 -2.07 -5.23
C HIS A 291 2.50 -3.13 -6.22
N GLN A 292 1.96 -4.35 -6.13
CA GLN A 292 2.35 -5.55 -6.91
C GLN A 292 3.71 -6.17 -6.59
N MET A 293 4.46 -5.64 -5.62
CA MET A 293 5.64 -6.34 -5.11
C MET A 293 5.23 -7.61 -4.36
N ALA A 294 6.05 -8.65 -4.47
CA ALA A 294 5.91 -9.85 -3.64
C ALA A 294 6.06 -9.48 -2.15
N LEU A 295 5.37 -10.24 -1.31
CA LEU A 295 5.50 -10.14 0.14
C LEU A 295 6.92 -10.51 0.56
N VAL A 296 7.54 -9.64 1.35
CA VAL A 296 8.89 -9.85 1.89
C VAL A 296 8.76 -10.26 3.36
N PRO A 297 9.36 -11.38 3.78
CA PRO A 297 9.38 -11.78 5.18
C PRO A 297 10.21 -10.77 6.01
N CYS A 298 9.68 -10.38 7.15
CA CYS A 298 10.31 -9.40 8.03
C CYS A 298 9.95 -9.62 9.50
N VAL A 299 10.74 -9.02 10.37
CA VAL A 299 10.47 -8.90 11.80
C VAL A 299 10.13 -7.44 12.10
N LEU A 300 8.99 -7.23 12.75
CA LEU A 300 8.60 -5.93 13.30
C LEU A 300 9.13 -5.82 14.73
N THR A 301 9.61 -4.64 15.11
CA THR A 301 9.95 -4.30 16.49
C THR A 301 9.23 -3.00 16.88
N LEU A 302 8.36 -3.09 17.88
CA LEU A 302 7.48 -2.00 18.30
C LEU A 302 8.18 -1.08 19.31
N ASN A 303 8.22 0.21 19.00
CA ASN A 303 8.69 1.25 19.91
C ASN A 303 7.54 1.81 20.76
N GLN A 304 7.87 2.45 21.88
CA GLN A 304 6.89 3.06 22.81
C GLN A 304 6.06 4.19 22.17
N ASP A 305 6.60 4.88 21.18
CA ASP A 305 5.91 5.96 20.44
C ASP A 305 4.87 5.43 19.41
N GLY A 306 4.80 4.10 19.23
CA GLY A 306 3.97 3.42 18.25
C GLY A 306 4.62 3.32 16.86
N THR A 307 5.85 3.81 16.69
CA THR A 307 6.64 3.54 15.49
C THR A 307 7.18 2.12 15.50
N VAL A 308 7.48 1.59 14.31
CA VAL A 308 8.00 0.23 14.17
C VAL A 308 9.29 0.25 13.37
N TRP A 309 10.27 -0.51 13.85
CA TRP A 309 11.40 -0.94 13.04
C TRP A 309 11.02 -2.21 12.28
N VAL A 310 11.32 -2.24 11.00
CA VAL A 310 11.06 -3.38 10.13
C VAL A 310 12.41 -3.89 9.64
N THR A 311 12.74 -5.11 10.03
CA THR A 311 13.96 -5.80 9.62
C THR A 311 13.57 -6.89 8.63
N ALA A 312 13.87 -6.68 7.36
CA ALA A 312 13.66 -7.66 6.31
C ALA A 312 14.66 -8.81 6.47
N VAL A 313 14.19 -10.05 6.32
CA VAL A 313 15.05 -11.24 6.40
C VAL A 313 16.11 -11.26 5.29
N LYS A 314 15.76 -10.69 4.12
CA LYS A 314 16.69 -10.46 3.01
C LYS A 314 16.65 -8.99 2.63
N ALA A 315 17.82 -8.43 2.31
CA ALA A 315 17.93 -7.04 1.90
C ALA A 315 17.05 -6.75 0.67
N VAL A 316 16.32 -5.64 0.75
CA VAL A 316 15.29 -5.25 -0.20
C VAL A 316 15.80 -4.14 -1.10
N ARG A 317 15.62 -4.32 -2.41
CA ARG A 317 16.03 -3.34 -3.40
C ARG A 317 15.14 -2.10 -3.35
N ALA A 318 15.75 -0.93 -3.34
CA ALA A 318 15.13 0.37 -3.56
C ALA A 318 13.97 0.68 -2.61
N LEU A 319 14.15 0.41 -1.31
CA LEU A 319 13.29 0.98 -0.27
C LEU A 319 13.28 2.51 -0.39
N ALA A 320 12.11 3.13 -0.34
CA ALA A 320 11.96 4.57 -0.58
C ALA A 320 11.21 5.24 0.58
N PRO A 321 11.82 6.24 1.26
CA PRO A 321 11.12 7.06 2.24
C PRO A 321 9.92 7.78 1.60
N GLY A 322 8.87 7.97 2.38
CA GLY A 322 7.61 8.55 1.94
C GLY A 322 6.60 7.54 1.39
N GLN A 323 7.04 6.36 0.93
CA GLN A 323 6.12 5.25 0.63
C GLN A 323 5.61 4.59 1.92
N PHE A 324 4.54 3.80 1.82
CA PHE A 324 4.00 3.08 2.97
C PHE A 324 4.51 1.64 2.99
N ALA A 325 4.98 1.18 4.14
CA ALA A 325 5.14 -0.25 4.42
C ALA A 325 3.80 -0.79 4.91
N VAL A 326 3.26 -1.79 4.21
CA VAL A 326 1.99 -2.46 4.55
C VAL A 326 2.31 -3.86 5.05
N PHE A 327 1.77 -4.21 6.21
CA PHE A 327 2.10 -5.43 6.96
C PHE A 327 1.02 -6.49 6.79
N TYR A 328 1.44 -7.75 6.70
CA TYR A 328 0.59 -8.91 6.45
C TYR A 328 0.94 -10.09 7.34
N LYS A 329 -0.07 -10.82 7.83
CA LYS A 329 0.10 -12.13 8.47
C LYS A 329 -0.83 -13.13 7.79
N GLY A 330 -0.25 -14.07 7.03
CA GLY A 330 -1.04 -14.89 6.11
C GLY A 330 -1.75 -14.00 5.09
N ASP A 331 -3.07 -14.17 4.97
CA ASP A 331 -3.92 -13.38 4.08
C ASP A 331 -4.47 -12.09 4.72
N GLU A 332 -4.21 -11.87 6.00
CA GLU A 332 -4.67 -10.70 6.74
C GLU A 332 -3.74 -9.50 6.52
N CYS A 333 -4.32 -8.37 6.11
CA CYS A 333 -3.64 -7.07 6.12
C CYS A 333 -3.76 -6.46 7.52
N LEU A 334 -2.63 -6.31 8.22
CA LEU A 334 -2.62 -5.84 9.61
C LEU A 334 -2.74 -4.31 9.70
N GLY A 335 -2.09 -3.61 8.77
CA GLY A 335 -1.95 -2.16 8.84
C GLY A 335 -0.82 -1.62 8.00
N SER A 336 -0.55 -0.32 8.13
CA SER A 336 0.54 0.32 7.40
C SER A 336 1.16 1.51 8.13
N GLY A 337 2.42 1.80 7.80
CA GLY A 337 3.14 2.97 8.29
C GLY A 337 3.96 3.62 7.19
N LYS A 338 4.02 4.95 7.17
CA LYS A 338 4.85 5.69 6.22
C LYS A 338 6.31 5.46 6.55
N ILE A 339 7.12 5.06 5.57
CA ILE A 339 8.56 4.86 5.75
C ILE A 339 9.20 6.23 5.95
N LEU A 340 9.78 6.45 7.13
CA LEU A 340 10.42 7.73 7.49
C LEU A 340 11.92 7.68 7.28
N ARG A 341 12.54 6.59 7.73
CA ARG A 341 13.99 6.43 7.70
C ARG A 341 14.37 5.04 7.25
N LEU A 342 15.54 4.95 6.63
CA LEU A 342 16.14 3.69 6.23
C LEU A 342 17.41 3.46 7.03
N GLY A 343 17.74 2.19 7.25
CA GLY A 343 19.04 1.80 7.75
C GLY A 343 20.16 1.98 6.70
N PRO A 344 21.41 1.68 7.09
CA PRO A 344 22.54 1.72 6.17
C PRO A 344 22.32 0.77 4.98
N SER A 345 22.81 1.15 3.81
CA SER A 345 22.79 0.25 2.65
C SER A 345 23.82 -0.87 2.80
N ALA A 346 23.61 -1.97 2.08
CA ALA A 346 24.56 -3.08 2.05
C ALA A 346 25.96 -2.61 1.65
N TYR A 347 26.05 -1.61 0.76
CA TYR A 347 27.32 -0.99 0.36
C TYR A 347 28.03 -0.25 1.51
N VAL A 348 27.29 0.53 2.32
CA VAL A 348 27.86 1.21 3.49
C VAL A 348 28.34 0.19 4.53
N LEU A 349 27.55 -0.86 4.77
CA LEU A 349 27.91 -1.95 5.69
C LEU A 349 29.16 -2.70 5.22
N GLN A 350 29.29 -2.99 3.93
CA GLN A 350 30.47 -3.63 3.35
C GLN A 350 31.72 -2.77 3.49
N LYS A 351 31.64 -1.47 3.16
CA LYS A 351 32.77 -0.53 3.35
C LYS A 351 33.21 -0.43 4.81
N GLY A 352 32.26 -0.45 5.75
CA GLY A 352 32.56 -0.45 7.19
C GLY A 352 33.35 -1.70 7.61
N LYS A 353 32.96 -2.88 7.12
CA LYS A 353 33.66 -4.15 7.40
C LYS A 353 35.06 -4.23 6.78
N SER A 354 35.26 -3.66 5.59
CA SER A 354 36.61 -3.62 4.98
C SER A 354 37.55 -2.71 5.76
N LYS A 355 37.07 -1.56 6.27
CA LYS A 355 37.88 -0.67 7.11
C LYS A 355 38.24 -1.28 8.46
N SER A 356 37.34 -2.06 9.07
CA SER A 356 37.62 -2.74 10.34
C SER A 356 38.57 -3.93 10.19
N ARG A 357 38.56 -4.66 9.05
CA ARG A 357 39.55 -5.73 8.79
C ARG A 357 40.96 -5.20 8.58
N VAL A 358 41.11 -4.08 7.87
CA VAL A 358 42.42 -3.42 7.66
C VAL A 358 43.01 -2.90 8.98
N ALA A 359 42.17 -2.57 9.97
CA ALA A 359 42.63 -2.16 11.30
C ALA A 359 43.06 -3.33 12.21
N ILE A 360 42.66 -4.57 11.90
CA ILE A 360 43.02 -5.77 12.67
C ILE A 360 44.34 -6.38 12.14
N GLU A 361 44.67 -6.14 10.87
CA GLU A 361 45.96 -6.48 10.26
C GLU A 361 46.95 -5.30 10.40
N GLY A 362 47.22 -4.88 11.64
CA GLY A 362 48.39 -4.07 11.97
C GLY A 362 49.65 -4.95 12.02
N PRO A 363 50.87 -4.40 11.83
CA PRO A 363 52.05 -5.18 11.49
C PRO A 363 52.40 -6.14 12.63
N SER A 364 52.48 -7.43 12.30
CA SER A 364 53.11 -8.43 13.15
C SER A 364 54.60 -8.09 13.23
N ASP A 365 55.04 -7.53 14.35
CA ASP A 365 56.46 -7.44 14.71
C ASP A 365 57.05 -8.86 14.70
N GLY A 366 57.90 -9.14 13.71
CA GLY A 366 58.67 -10.37 13.64
C GLY A 366 59.78 -10.36 14.70
N PRO A 367 60.07 -11.49 15.37
CA PRO A 367 61.16 -11.55 16.32
C PRO A 367 62.48 -11.86 15.58
N GLY A 368 63.52 -11.08 15.87
CA GLY A 368 64.90 -11.54 15.77
C GLY A 368 65.84 -10.70 14.92
N SER A 369 66.79 -10.03 15.58
CA SER A 369 68.19 -10.46 15.56
C SER A 369 69.09 -9.44 16.29
N GLY A 370 69.72 -9.85 17.39
CA GLY A 370 70.85 -9.18 18.01
C GLY A 370 71.46 -10.11 19.07
N PRO A 371 72.75 -10.47 18.95
CA PRO A 371 73.74 -9.65 19.63
C PRO A 371 75.06 -9.48 18.85
N GLY A 372 75.66 -8.30 18.96
CA GLY A 372 76.99 -7.98 18.41
C GLY A 372 77.78 -7.12 19.38
N SER A 373 78.57 -7.80 20.23
CA SER A 373 79.86 -7.41 20.83
C SER A 373 80.30 -5.94 20.79
N GLY A 374 80.51 -5.35 21.96
CA GLY A 374 81.44 -4.23 22.18
C GLY A 374 82.73 -4.72 22.87
N PRO A 375 83.92 -4.23 22.52
CA PRO A 375 85.18 -4.71 23.07
C PRO A 375 85.58 -3.97 24.36
N THR A 376 86.37 -4.70 25.14
CA THR A 376 87.12 -4.32 26.34
C THR A 376 88.03 -3.11 26.12
N LEU A 377 88.01 -2.16 27.07
CA LEU A 377 89.14 -1.81 27.96
C LEU A 377 88.65 -0.98 29.14
#